data_AF-A0A0F9EQW9-F1
#
_entry.id   AF-A0A0F9EQW9-F1
#
_cell.length_a   1.000
_cell.length_b   1.000
_cell.length_c   1.000
_cell.angle_alpha   90.00
_cell.angle_beta   90.00
_cell.angle_gamma   90.00
#
_symmetry.space_group_name_H-M   'P 1'
#
loop_
_entity.id
_entity.type
_entity.pdbx_description
1 polymer ?
#
loop_
_entity_poly.entity_id
_entity_poly.type
_entity_poly.pdbx_seq_one_letter_code
_entity_poly.pdbx_strand_id
1 'polypeptide(L)'
;ASLERFGQRAPLVVREGMVVAGNGRLRAMLELGWTEASVTSADDLNYEEARAFALVDNRSSELARWDDVKLMDGLRAASQVKGLGAMMQVDMSRLEAASKQVNVAEHNRTITVEPESVSNQPHLDQLNPVTCPQCSHVFAL
;
A
#
# COMPACT_ATOMS: atom_id res chain seq x y z
N ALA A 1 8.04 15.32 -1.35
CA ALA A 1 7.46 13.96 -1.29
C ALA A 1 8.14 13.02 -2.30
N SER A 2 8.04 11.69 -2.15
CA SER A 2 8.75 10.70 -3.00
C SER A 2 8.40 10.83 -4.50
N LEU A 3 7.11 11.03 -4.82
CA LEU A 3 6.63 11.22 -6.19
C LEU A 3 7.20 12.48 -6.87
N GLU A 4 7.39 13.58 -6.14
CA GLU A 4 8.00 14.80 -6.70
C GLU A 4 9.49 14.58 -7.06
N ARG A 5 10.20 13.85 -6.21
CA ARG A 5 11.64 13.66 -6.36
C ARG A 5 11.98 12.56 -7.37
N PHE A 6 11.24 11.46 -7.32
CA PHE A 6 11.56 10.26 -8.08
C PHE A 6 10.56 9.99 -9.19
N GLY A 7 9.45 10.73 -9.29
CA GLY A 7 8.38 10.41 -10.21
C GLY A 7 7.68 9.08 -9.86
N GLN A 8 6.82 8.63 -10.78
CA GLN A 8 6.17 7.33 -10.66
C GLN A 8 7.15 6.20 -11.00
N ARG A 9 7.36 5.25 -10.08
CA ARG A 9 8.24 4.09 -10.29
C ARG A 9 7.52 2.77 -10.50
N ALA A 10 6.24 2.71 -10.16
CA ALA A 10 5.39 1.55 -10.41
C ALA A 10 4.07 2.02 -11.04
N PRO A 11 3.55 1.32 -12.06
CA PRO A 11 2.28 1.66 -12.71
C PRO A 11 1.09 1.42 -11.76
N LEU A 12 -0.02 2.13 -12.00
CA LEU A 12 -1.31 1.76 -11.43
C LEU A 12 -1.84 0.53 -12.17
N VAL A 13 -2.57 -0.35 -11.50
CA VAL A 13 -3.26 -1.47 -12.16
C VAL A 13 -4.70 -1.08 -12.35
N VAL A 14 -5.17 -1.09 -13.60
CA VAL A 14 -6.49 -0.59 -13.98
C VAL A 14 -7.26 -1.65 -14.77
N ARG A 15 -8.53 -1.83 -14.45
CA ARG A 15 -9.47 -2.68 -15.19
C ARG A 15 -10.70 -1.86 -15.52
N GLU A 16 -11.09 -1.78 -16.79
CA GLU A 16 -12.28 -1.04 -17.27
C GLU A 16 -12.35 0.40 -16.71
N GLY A 17 -11.21 1.07 -16.55
CA GLY A 17 -11.11 2.42 -16.00
C GLY A 17 -11.13 2.52 -14.46
N MET A 18 -11.28 1.42 -13.73
CA MET A 18 -11.19 1.36 -12.27
C MET A 18 -9.79 0.95 -11.79
N VAL A 19 -9.26 1.64 -10.78
CA VAL A 19 -7.97 1.30 -10.17
C VAL A 19 -8.12 0.11 -9.22
N VAL A 20 -7.56 -1.02 -9.63
CA VAL A 20 -7.53 -2.27 -8.87
C VAL A 20 -6.39 -2.26 -7.85
N ALA A 21 -5.22 -1.71 -8.21
CA ALA A 21 -4.08 -1.53 -7.30
C ALA A 21 -3.37 -0.19 -7.51
N GLY A 22 -2.84 0.37 -6.41
CA GLY A 22 -2.16 1.67 -6.41
C GLY A 22 -3.01 2.88 -5.99
N ASN A 23 -4.16 2.67 -5.35
CA ASN A 23 -5.06 3.75 -4.90
C ASN A 23 -4.38 4.83 -4.02
N GLY A 24 -3.43 4.46 -3.16
CA GLY A 24 -2.64 5.42 -2.39
C GLY A 24 -1.73 6.29 -3.27
N ARG A 25 -1.15 5.69 -4.31
CA ARG A 25 -0.29 6.39 -5.28
C ARG A 25 -1.11 7.38 -6.10
N LEU A 26 -2.27 6.96 -6.62
CA LEU A 26 -3.16 7.84 -7.37
C LEU A 26 -3.57 9.07 -6.54
N ARG A 27 -3.98 8.87 -5.28
CA ARG A 27 -4.33 9.99 -4.38
C ARG A 27 -3.17 10.97 -4.21
N ALA A 28 -1.97 10.48 -3.93
CA ALA A 28 -0.80 11.33 -3.79
C ALA A 28 -0.43 12.06 -5.11
N MET A 29 -0.61 11.43 -6.27
CA MET A 29 -0.43 12.07 -7.57
C MET A 29 -1.44 13.20 -7.80
N LEU A 30 -2.71 12.98 -7.44
CA LEU A 30 -3.77 13.99 -7.53
C LEU A 30 -3.51 15.18 -6.61
N GLU A 31 -3.08 14.93 -5.37
CA GLU A 31 -2.67 15.99 -4.42
C GLU A 31 -1.51 16.83 -4.94
N LEU A 32 -0.64 16.24 -5.76
CA LEU A 32 0.48 16.91 -6.43
C LEU A 32 0.08 17.57 -7.77
N GLY A 33 -1.18 17.50 -8.17
CA GLY A 33 -1.70 18.11 -9.39
C GLY A 33 -1.30 17.38 -10.69
N TRP A 34 -0.94 16.10 -10.62
CA TRP A 34 -0.62 15.32 -11.81
C TRP A 34 -1.88 15.04 -12.64
N THR A 35 -1.77 15.19 -13.96
CA THR A 35 -2.87 14.93 -14.90
C THR A 35 -2.71 13.60 -15.64
N GLU A 36 -1.54 12.97 -15.55
CA GLU A 36 -1.21 11.72 -16.26
C GLU A 36 -0.55 10.72 -15.30
N ALA A 37 -0.79 9.43 -15.56
CA ALA A 37 -0.24 8.33 -14.79
C ALA A 37 0.14 7.16 -15.70
N SER A 38 1.23 6.48 -15.38
CA SER A 38 1.56 5.18 -15.95
C SER A 38 0.61 4.11 -15.40
N VAL A 39 0.03 3.32 -16.30
CA VAL A 39 -0.95 2.28 -15.98
C VAL A 39 -0.59 0.97 -16.67
N THR A 40 -0.95 -0.14 -16.04
CA THR A 40 -1.00 -1.48 -16.62
C THR A 40 -2.46 -1.93 -16.63
N SER A 41 -2.94 -2.40 -17.77
CA SER A 41 -4.30 -2.95 -17.90
C SER A 41 -4.37 -4.34 -17.27
N ALA A 42 -5.48 -4.61 -16.59
CA ALA A 42 -5.89 -5.91 -16.07
C ALA A 42 -7.26 -6.33 -16.67
N ASP A 43 -7.54 -5.90 -17.91
CA ASP A 43 -8.78 -6.22 -18.62
C ASP A 43 -8.87 -7.71 -19.01
N ASP A 44 -7.76 -8.44 -18.90
CA ASP A 44 -7.69 -9.89 -19.03
C ASP A 44 -8.24 -10.64 -17.80
N LEU A 45 -8.34 -9.98 -16.65
CA LEU A 45 -8.90 -10.55 -15.43
C LEU A 45 -10.42 -10.36 -15.40
N ASN A 46 -11.14 -11.39 -14.93
CA ASN A 46 -12.54 -11.22 -14.55
C ASN A 46 -12.66 -10.43 -13.23
N TYR A 47 -13.88 -10.05 -12.86
CA TYR A 47 -14.13 -9.24 -11.66
C TYR A 47 -13.62 -9.89 -10.36
N GLU A 48 -13.82 -11.20 -10.21
CA GLU A 48 -13.39 -11.93 -9.02
C GLU A 48 -11.86 -12.04 -8.96
N GLU A 49 -11.20 -12.27 -10.09
CA GLU A 49 -9.74 -12.31 -10.20
C GLU A 49 -9.12 -10.94 -9.90
N ALA A 50 -9.70 -9.85 -10.40
CA ALA A 50 -9.25 -8.50 -10.11
C ALA A 50 -9.42 -8.15 -8.62
N ARG A 51 -10.54 -8.54 -8.00
CA ARG A 51 -10.76 -8.38 -6.56
C ARG A 51 -9.75 -9.20 -5.75
N ALA A 52 -9.51 -10.45 -6.12
CA ALA A 52 -8.52 -11.31 -5.48
C ALA A 52 -7.11 -10.72 -5.62
N PHE A 53 -6.75 -10.22 -6.80
CA PHE A 53 -5.48 -9.55 -7.04
C PHE A 53 -5.29 -8.34 -6.12
N ALA A 54 -6.29 -7.45 -6.03
CA ALA A 54 -6.23 -6.28 -5.15
C ALA A 54 -6.03 -6.67 -3.68
N LEU A 55 -6.71 -7.72 -3.23
CA LEU A 55 -6.56 -8.23 -1.88
C LEU A 55 -5.16 -8.78 -1.65
N VAL A 56 -4.66 -9.63 -2.54
CA VAL A 56 -3.35 -10.26 -2.40
C VAL A 56 -2.24 -9.22 -2.44
N ASP A 57 -2.34 -8.20 -3.30
CA ASP A 57 -1.37 -7.09 -3.36
C ASP A 57 -1.31 -6.32 -2.04
N ASN A 58 -2.47 -5.95 -1.50
CA ASN A 58 -2.56 -5.29 -0.19
C ASN A 58 -2.02 -6.17 0.93
N ARG A 59 -2.43 -7.45 0.96
CA ARG A 59 -2.06 -8.38 2.03
C ARG A 59 -0.58 -8.77 1.97
N SER A 60 0.00 -8.89 0.78
CA SER A 60 1.44 -9.13 0.60
C SER A 60 2.26 -7.98 1.20
N SER A 61 1.77 -6.75 1.06
CA SER A 61 2.40 -5.57 1.66
C SER A 61 2.28 -5.56 3.20
N GLU A 62 1.15 -6.01 3.76
CA GLU A 62 0.94 -6.09 5.21
C GLU A 62 1.71 -7.25 5.88
N LEU A 63 1.81 -8.38 5.18
CA LEU A 63 2.48 -9.58 5.69
C LEU A 63 4.00 -9.53 5.52
N ALA A 64 4.51 -8.54 4.78
CA ALA A 64 5.94 -8.30 4.66
C ALA A 64 6.56 -8.11 6.05
N ARG A 65 7.39 -9.07 6.46
CA ARG A 65 8.19 -8.97 7.66
C ARG A 65 9.47 -8.22 7.33
N TRP A 66 9.72 -7.16 8.09
CA TRP A 66 10.96 -6.41 7.99
C TRP A 66 12.03 -7.14 8.81
N ASP A 67 13.19 -7.35 8.20
CA ASP A 67 14.41 -7.64 8.94
C ASP A 67 14.89 -6.30 9.50
N ASP A 68 14.64 -6.08 10.80
CA ASP A 68 14.90 -4.80 11.45
C ASP A 68 16.35 -4.35 11.29
N VAL A 69 17.32 -5.28 11.29
CA VAL A 69 18.74 -4.92 11.11
C VAL A 69 18.96 -4.38 9.70
N LYS A 70 18.49 -5.09 8.68
CA LYS A 70 18.62 -4.66 7.28
C LYS A 70 17.82 -3.38 6.99
N LEU A 71 16.65 -3.24 7.59
CA LEU A 71 15.83 -2.05 7.48
C LEU A 71 16.58 -0.84 8.06
N MET A 72 17.15 -0.97 9.26
CA MET A 72 17.90 0.10 9.91
C MET A 72 19.15 0.50 9.13
N ASP A 73 19.90 -0.45 8.59
CA ASP A 73 21.05 -0.17 7.73
C ASP A 73 20.62 0.54 6.44
N GLY A 74 19.52 0.10 5.82
CA GLY A 74 18.94 0.74 4.65
C GLY A 74 18.47 2.17 4.92
N LEU A 75 17.79 2.42 6.05
CA LEU A 75 17.36 3.75 6.48
C LEU A 75 18.56 4.67 6.75
N ARG A 76 19.62 4.17 7.38
CA ARG A 76 20.86 4.93 7.61
C ARG A 76 21.58 5.26 6.31
N ALA A 77 21.60 4.35 5.35
CA ALA A 77 22.16 4.63 4.02
C ALA A 77 21.32 5.68 3.27
N ALA A 78 19.99 5.54 3.31
CA ALA A 78 19.06 6.48 2.67
C ALA A 78 19.15 7.89 3.26
N SER A 79 19.31 8.04 4.58
CA SER A 79 19.40 9.36 5.22
C SER A 79 20.63 10.16 4.77
N GLN A 80 21.70 9.49 4.34
CA GLN A 80 22.90 10.12 3.79
C GLN A 80 22.72 10.63 2.36
N VAL A 81 21.68 10.18 1.65
CA VAL A 81 21.36 10.71 0.32
C VAL A 81 20.92 12.16 0.46
N LYS A 82 21.67 13.07 -0.17
CA LYS A 82 21.44 14.53 -0.09
C LYS A 82 19.96 14.87 -0.31
N GLY A 83 19.35 15.56 0.67
CA GLY A 83 17.95 15.98 0.64
C GLY A 83 16.90 14.89 0.93
N LEU A 84 17.30 13.63 1.16
CA LEU A 84 16.35 12.53 1.43
C LEU A 84 16.03 12.42 2.92
N GLY A 85 17.00 12.68 3.81
CA GLY A 85 16.77 12.71 5.25
C GLY A 85 15.63 13.64 5.68
N ALA A 86 15.54 14.84 5.08
CA ALA A 86 14.46 15.80 5.33
C ALA A 86 13.08 15.32 4.80
N MET A 87 13.06 14.54 3.71
CA MET A 87 11.81 14.00 3.14
C MET A 87 11.23 12.85 3.97
N MET A 88 12.09 12.04 4.58
CA MET A 88 11.64 10.86 5.32
C MET A 88 11.13 11.20 6.73
N GLN A 89 11.27 12.45 7.19
CA GLN A 89 10.95 12.87 8.57
C GLN A 89 11.54 11.93 9.62
N VAL A 90 12.67 11.31 9.31
CA VAL A 90 13.29 10.30 10.13
C VAL A 90 14.09 11.01 11.23
N ASP A 91 13.64 10.84 12.46
CA ASP A 91 14.39 11.24 13.65
C ASP A 91 15.42 10.15 13.98
N MET A 92 16.68 10.39 13.61
CA MET A 92 17.78 9.45 13.85
C MET A 92 17.99 9.17 15.35
N SER A 93 17.66 10.11 16.24
CA SER A 93 17.80 9.90 17.68
C SER A 93 16.77 8.91 18.23
N ARG A 94 15.55 8.91 17.66
CA ARG A 94 14.51 7.91 17.98
C ARG A 94 14.85 6.54 17.42
N LEU A 95 15.43 6.48 16.22
CA LEU A 95 15.88 5.23 15.60
C LEU A 95 16.96 4.53 16.44
N GLU A 96 17.93 5.27 16.96
CA GLU A 96 18.99 4.71 17.83
C GLU A 96 18.45 4.25 19.20
N ALA A 97 17.41 4.89 19.71
CA ALA A 97 16.73 4.46 20.94
C ALA A 97 15.90 3.18 20.71
N ALA A 98 15.21 3.08 19.58
CA ALA A 98 14.42 1.91 19.20
C ALA A 98 15.30 0.68 18.95
N SER A 99 16.45 0.84 18.28
CA SER A 99 17.36 -0.29 18.00
C SER A 99 17.92 -0.96 19.25
N LYS A 100 17.96 -0.27 20.40
CA LYS A 100 18.40 -0.84 21.69
C LYS A 100 17.34 -1.69 22.38
N GLN A 101 16.08 -1.66 21.92
CA GLN A 101 14.95 -2.39 22.52
C GLN A 101 14.42 -3.53 21.63
N VAL A 102 14.96 -3.70 20.41
CA VAL A 102 14.54 -4.77 19.51
C VAL A 102 15.10 -6.10 20.01
N ASN A 103 14.24 -6.93 20.62
CA ASN A 103 14.54 -8.34 20.83
C ASN A 103 14.17 -9.11 19.55
N VAL A 104 15.19 -9.42 18.75
CA VAL A 104 15.06 -10.06 17.41
C VAL A 104 14.36 -11.43 17.47
N ALA A 105 14.32 -12.05 18.65
CA ALA A 105 13.74 -13.38 18.85
C ALA A 105 12.20 -13.47 18.71
N GLU A 106 11.45 -12.37 18.93
CA GLU A 106 9.97 -12.42 18.91
C GLU A 106 9.33 -12.03 17.57
N HIS A 107 10.06 -11.34 16.70
CA HIS A 107 9.51 -10.78 15.45
C HIS A 107 9.64 -11.71 14.24
N ASN A 108 10.43 -12.78 14.34
CA ASN A 108 10.57 -13.83 13.31
C ASN A 108 9.63 -15.03 13.56
N ARG A 109 8.34 -14.78 13.80
CA ARG A 109 7.34 -15.86 13.71
C ARG A 109 7.03 -16.09 12.24
N THR A 110 7.48 -17.22 11.69
CA THR A 110 7.04 -17.72 10.39
C THR A 110 5.51 -17.83 10.42
N ILE A 111 4.82 -17.00 9.63
CA ILE A 111 3.40 -17.16 9.37
C ILE A 111 3.29 -17.96 8.08
N THR A 112 2.78 -19.18 8.18
CA THR A 112 2.34 -19.95 7.02
C THR A 112 1.06 -19.31 6.51
N VAL A 113 1.12 -18.69 5.33
CA VAL A 113 -0.06 -18.11 4.68
C VAL A 113 -0.66 -19.20 3.81
N GLU A 114 -1.70 -19.87 4.29
CA GLU A 114 -2.54 -20.69 3.42
C GLU A 114 -3.52 -19.76 2.70
N PRO A 115 -3.72 -19.90 1.38
CA PRO A 115 -4.74 -19.13 0.69
C PRO A 115 -6.11 -19.54 1.26
N GLU A 116 -6.73 -18.65 2.04
CA GLU A 116 -8.11 -18.85 2.48
C GLU A 116 -9.02 -18.95 1.25
N SER A 117 -9.97 -19.88 1.28
CA SER A 117 -11.00 -19.96 0.25
C SER A 117 -11.82 -18.66 0.24
N VAL A 118 -12.25 -18.22 -0.94
CA VAL A 118 -13.08 -17.03 -1.18
C VAL A 118 -14.30 -16.97 -0.25
N SER A 119 -14.78 -18.12 0.23
CA SER A 119 -15.91 -18.28 1.15
C SER A 119 -15.70 -17.76 2.57
N ASN A 120 -14.45 -17.64 3.06
CA ASN A 120 -14.15 -17.17 4.42
C ASN A 120 -13.85 -15.68 4.48
N GLN A 121 -13.94 -15.00 3.35
CA GLN A 121 -13.69 -13.58 3.26
C GLN A 121 -14.99 -12.80 3.51
N PRO A 122 -14.98 -11.67 4.24
CA PRO A 122 -16.16 -10.83 4.36
C PRO A 122 -16.64 -10.44 2.96
N HIS A 123 -17.88 -10.81 2.64
CA HIS A 123 -18.52 -10.47 1.37
C HIS A 123 -18.65 -8.95 1.28
N LEU A 124 -17.78 -8.33 0.48
CA LEU A 124 -17.83 -6.89 0.19
C LEU A 124 -19.16 -6.47 -0.45
N ASP A 125 -19.93 -7.44 -0.96
CA ASP A 125 -21.24 -7.28 -1.59
C ASP A 125 -22.39 -7.31 -0.56
N GLN A 126 -22.08 -7.46 0.74
CA GLN A 126 -23.03 -7.36 1.86
C GLN A 126 -22.91 -6.02 2.60
N LEU A 127 -22.68 -4.94 1.86
CA LEU A 127 -22.71 -3.59 2.43
C LEU A 127 -24.15 -3.09 2.46
N ASN A 128 -24.61 -2.65 3.63
CA ASN A 128 -25.88 -1.94 3.73
C ASN A 128 -25.82 -0.66 2.87
N PRO A 129 -26.89 -0.32 2.12
CA PRO A 129 -26.90 0.87 1.29
C PRO A 129 -26.61 2.12 2.13
N VAL A 130 -25.66 2.92 1.68
CA VAL A 130 -25.27 4.17 2.34
C VAL A 130 -25.95 5.32 1.63
N THR A 131 -26.63 6.17 2.41
CA THR A 131 -27.29 7.37 1.88
C THR A 131 -26.35 8.56 2.01
N CYS A 132 -26.16 9.30 0.92
CA CYS A 132 -25.40 10.55 0.93
C CYS A 132 -26.09 11.58 1.85
N PRO A 133 -25.42 12.13 2.89
CA PRO A 133 -26.04 13.12 3.78
C PRO A 133 -26.23 14.49 3.12
N GLN A 134 -25.60 14.73 1.96
CA GLN A 134 -25.63 16.03 1.28
C GLN A 134 -26.72 16.10 0.19
N CYS A 135 -26.95 15.02 -0.55
CA CYS A 135 -27.88 15.02 -1.69
C CYS A 135 -28.95 13.92 -1.62
N SER A 136 -28.98 13.15 -0.53
CA SER A 136 -29.95 12.06 -0.30
C SER A 136 -29.94 10.95 -1.35
N HIS A 137 -28.93 10.91 -2.21
CA HIS A 137 -28.74 9.84 -3.17
C HIS A 137 -28.36 8.55 -2.43
N VAL A 138 -29.02 7.44 -2.80
CA VAL A 138 -28.76 6.12 -2.24
C VAL A 138 -27.81 5.39 -3.17
N PHE A 139 -26.60 5.10 -2.66
CA PHE A 139 -25.66 4.25 -3.38
C PHE A 139 -26.01 2.80 -3.06
N ALA A 140 -26.69 2.14 -3.99
CA ALA A 140 -26.69 0.68 -4.04
C ALA A 140 -25.34 0.25 -4.62
N LEU A 141 -24.57 -0.53 -3.85
CA LEU A 141 -23.38 -1.21 -4.36
C LEU A 141 -23.80 -2.62 -4.82
#